data_AF-A0A2Z2HP85-F1
#
_entry.id   AF-A0A2Z2HP85-F1
#
_cell.length_a   1.000
_cell.length_b   1.000
_cell.length_c   1.000
_cell.angle_alpha   90.00
_cell.angle_beta   90.00
_cell.angle_gamma   90.00
#
_symmetry.space_group_name_H-M   'P 1'
#
loop_
_entity.id
_entity.type
_entity.pdbx_description
1 polymer ?
#
loop_
_entity_poly.entity_id
_entity_poly.type
_entity_poly.pdbx_seq_one_letter_code
_entity_poly.pdbx_strand_id
1 'polypeptide(L)' 'MTEGQVLPGTAIEWYAFGALLVVGNIVIRVLTGHTLAASFAMGLFYGLAMAMLAVILVAAWVTLTGDDDGETE' A
#
# COMPACT_ATOMS: atom_id res chain seq x y z
N MET A 1 -20.40 8.51 18.16
CA MET A 1 -19.52 9.12 17.15
C MET A 1 -18.48 8.06 16.89
N THR A 2 -18.58 7.34 15.78
CA THR A 2 -17.61 6.29 15.47
C THR A 2 -16.26 6.98 15.31
N GLU A 3 -15.38 6.81 16.30
CA GLU A 3 -13.99 7.28 16.18
C GLU A 3 -13.46 6.61 14.93
N GLY A 4 -13.28 7.40 13.87
CA GLY A 4 -12.82 6.89 12.59
C GLY A 4 -11.51 6.17 12.85
N GLN A 5 -11.54 4.84 12.76
CA GLN A 5 -10.41 3.99 13.09
C GLN A 5 -9.26 4.41 12.18
N VAL A 6 -8.30 5.11 12.77
CA VAL A 6 -7.15 5.65 12.04
C VAL A 6 -6.29 4.46 11.65
N LEU A 7 -5.92 4.37 10.38
CA LEU A 7 -4.97 3.33 9.96
C LEU A 7 -3.71 3.43 10.84
N PRO A 8 -3.16 2.30 11.31
CA PRO A 8 -1.95 2.31 12.11
C PRO A 8 -0.79 2.92 11.31
N GLY A 9 0.01 3.75 11.98
CA GLY A 9 1.10 4.52 11.38
C GLY A 9 0.73 5.96 11.02
N THR A 10 1.73 6.73 10.58
CA THR A 10 1.54 8.13 10.19
C THR A 10 1.23 8.24 8.69
N ALA A 11 0.50 9.29 8.28
CA ALA A 11 0.19 9.50 6.86
C ALA A 11 1.46 9.56 5.98
N ILE A 12 2.55 10.12 6.51
CA ILE A 12 3.85 10.22 5.82
C ILE A 12 4.46 8.83 5.56
N GLU A 13 4.31 7.88 6.48
CA GLU A 13 4.81 6.50 6.29
C GLU A 13 4.09 5.80 5.14
N TRP A 14 2.78 5.97 5.02
CA TRP A 14 1.99 5.41 3.92
C TRP A 14 2.36 6.04 2.57
N TYR A 15 2.64 7.34 2.53
CA TYR A 15 3.15 7.98 1.31
C TYR A 15 4.54 7.48 0.92
N ALA A 16 5.45 7.34 1.90
CA ALA A 16 6.79 6.82 1.65
C ALA A 16 6.75 5.36 1.18
N PHE A 17 5.87 4.54 1.76
CA PHE A 17 5.64 3.16 1.34
C PHE A 17 5.12 3.08 -0.10
N GLY A 18 4.13 3.89 -0.46
CA GLY A 18 3.64 3.96 -1.84
C GLY A 18 4.72 4.41 -2.83
N ALA A 19 5.54 5.39 -2.47
CA ALA A 19 6.66 5.84 -3.29
C ALA A 19 7.71 4.73 -3.49
N LEU A 20 8.04 3.99 -2.43
CA LEU A 20 8.95 2.84 -2.51
C LEU A 20 8.41 1.73 -3.44
N LEU A 21 7.12 1.45 -3.39
CA LEU A 21 6.50 0.47 -4.29
C LEU A 21 6.58 0.89 -5.76
N VAL A 22 6.32 2.17 -6.05
CA VAL A 22 6.46 2.72 -7.41
C VAL A 22 7.90 2.63 -7.90
N VAL A 23 8.85 3.15 -7.11
CA VAL A 23 10.27 3.15 -7.49
C VAL A 23 10.79 1.72 -7.65
N GLY A 24 10.47 0.83 -6.71
CA GLY A 24 10.83 -0.58 -6.79
C GLY A 24 10.28 -1.26 -8.05
N ASN A 25 9.03 -1.00 -8.42
CA ASN A 25 8.44 -1.57 -9.63
C ASN A 25 9.13 -1.07 -10.91
N ILE A 26 9.45 0.23 -10.96
CA ILE A 26 10.21 0.82 -12.07
C ILE A 26 11.60 0.15 -12.18
N VAL A 27 12.33 0.03 -11.07
CA VAL A 27 13.66 -0.59 -11.04
C VAL A 27 13.61 -2.04 -11.51
N ILE A 28 12.68 -2.85 -11.01
CA ILE A 28 12.51 -4.24 -11.44
C ILE A 28 12.22 -4.34 -12.95
N ARG A 29 11.40 -3.43 -13.49
CA ARG A 29 11.10 -3.40 -14.93
C ARG A 29 12.31 -3.04 -15.79
N VAL A 30 13.11 -2.07 -15.33
CA VAL A 30 14.37 -1.73 -16.00
C VAL A 30 15.33 -2.92 -15.96
N LEU A 31 15.44 -3.62 -14.83
CA LEU A 31 16.30 -4.80 -14.69
C LEU A 31 15.84 -5.99 -15.55
N THR A 32 14.54 -6.11 -15.80
CA THR A 32 13.96 -7.13 -16.69
C THR A 32 14.00 -6.75 -18.18
N GLY A 33 14.69 -5.67 -18.53
CA GLY A 33 14.99 -5.30 -19.92
C GLY A 33 13.87 -4.53 -20.63
N HIS A 34 12.90 -3.98 -19.90
CA HIS A 34 11.90 -3.10 -20.49
C HIS A 34 12.52 -1.73 -20.85
N THR A 35 11.96 -1.06 -21.86
CA THR A 35 12.37 0.30 -22.20
C THR A 35 12.09 1.24 -21.02
N LEU A 36 12.91 2.29 -20.86
CA LEU A 36 12.76 3.26 -19.76
C LEU A 36 11.35 3.85 -19.71
N ALA A 37 10.82 4.29 -20.87
CA ALA A 37 9.48 4.86 -20.95
C ALA A 37 8.37 3.88 -20.54
N ALA A 38 8.45 2.62 -20.99
CA ALA A 38 7.48 1.59 -20.59
C ALA A 38 7.61 1.23 -19.10
N SER A 39 8.83 1.23 -18.57
CA SER A 39 9.11 0.94 -17.16
C SER A 39 8.53 2.01 -16.24
N PHE A 40 8.65 3.29 -16.62
CA PHE A 40 8.06 4.40 -15.87
C PHE A 40 6.53 4.36 -15.91
N ALA A 41 5.92 4.26 -17.09
CA ALA A 41 4.46 4.28 -17.22
C ALA A 41 3.80 3.12 -16.47
N MET A 42 4.31 1.90 -16.66
CA MET A 42 3.75 0.73 -16.00
C MET A 42 4.18 0.64 -14.53
N GLY A 43 5.40 1.04 -14.17
CA GLY A 43 5.86 1.06 -12.79
C GLY A 43 5.09 2.03 -11.91
N LEU A 44 4.73 3.21 -12.46
CA LEU A 44 3.81 4.14 -11.80
C LEU A 44 2.43 3.52 -11.62
N PHE A 45 1.84 2.98 -12.68
CA PHE A 45 0.49 2.42 -12.63
C PHE A 45 0.37 1.22 -11.67
N TYR A 46 1.22 0.20 -11.85
CA TYR A 46 1.18 -1.00 -11.02
C TYR A 46 1.71 -0.75 -9.61
N GLY A 47 2.71 0.12 -9.43
CA GLY A 47 3.21 0.50 -8.11
C GLY A 47 2.14 1.22 -7.29
N LEU A 48 1.39 2.14 -7.90
CA LEU A 48 0.29 2.83 -7.23
C LEU A 48 -0.88 1.88 -6.93
N ALA A 49 -1.22 0.99 -7.87
CA ALA A 49 -2.26 -0.01 -7.66
C ALA A 49 -1.91 -0.96 -6.48
N MET A 50 -0.66 -1.40 -6.39
CA MET A 50 -0.19 -2.21 -5.25
C MET A 50 -0.22 -1.45 -3.94
N ALA A 51 0.16 -0.16 -3.94
CA ALA A 51 0.07 0.68 -2.74
C ALA A 51 -1.39 0.81 -2.26
N MET A 52 -2.33 1.00 -3.19
CA MET A 52 -3.76 1.07 -2.87
C MET A 52 -4.27 -0.26 -2.28
N LEU A 53 -3.88 -1.40 -2.88
CA LEU A 53 -4.24 -2.72 -2.37
C LEU A 53 -3.68 -2.95 -0.97
N ALA A 54 -2.44 -2.55 -0.70
CA ALA A 54 -1.83 -2.68 0.63
C ALA A 54 -2.60 -1.88 1.69
N VAL A 55 -2.99 -0.63 1.39
CA VAL A 55 -3.81 0.20 2.28
C VAL A 55 -5.17 -0.45 2.54
N ILE A 56 -5.83 -0.97 1.50
CA ILE A 56 -7.12 -1.66 1.65
C ILE A 56 -6.98 -2.93 2.51
N LEU A 57 -5.93 -3.73 2.29
CA LEU A 57 -5.67 -4.93 3.09
C LEU A 57 -5.42 -4.60 4.56
N VAL A 58 -4.64 -3.55 4.83
CA VAL A 58 -4.38 -3.11 6.21
C VAL A 58 -5.65 -2.58 6.86
N ALA A 59 -6.44 -1.78 6.13
CA ALA A 59 -7.73 -1.32 6.63
C ALA A 59 -8.67 -2.50 6.94
N ALA A 60 -8.76 -3.48 6.03
CA ALA A 60 -9.57 -4.68 6.23
C ALA A 60 -9.08 -5.52 7.42
N TRP A 61 -7.76 -5.70 7.57
CA TRP A 61 -7.16 -6.39 8.70
C TRP A 61 -7.51 -5.71 10.03
N VAL A 62 -7.34 -4.39 10.09
CA VAL A 62 -7.65 -3.59 11.28
C VAL A 62 -9.14 -3.66 11.64
N THR A 63 -10.03 -3.66 10.65
CA THR A 63 -11.47 -3.86 10.85
C THR A 63 -11.80 -5.27 11.36
N LEU A 64 -11.14 -6.30 10.84
CA LEU A 64 -11.42 -7.70 11.21
C LEU A 64 -10.83 -8.09 12.57
N THR A 65 -9.65 -7.59 12.92
CA THR A 65 -9.00 -7.89 14.21
C THR A 65 -9.52 -6.99 15.33
N GLY A 66 -9.95 -5.76 15.03
CA GLY A 66 -10.53 -4.87 16.05
C GLY A 66 -11.86 -5.34 16.62
N ASP A 67 -12.53 -6.30 15.99
CA ASP A 67 -13.77 -6.93 16.47
C ASP A 67 -13.50 -8.14 17.40
N ASP A 68 -12.28 -8.70 17.39
CA ASP A 68 -11.91 -9.95 18.13
C ASP A 68 -11.51 -9.67 19.60
N ASP A 69 -11.26 -8.42 19.96
CA ASP A 69 -10.85 -7.99 21.31
C ASP A 69 -12.06 -7.86 22.29
N GLY A 70 -13.27 -8.18 21.83
CA GLY A 70 -14.54 -7.88 22.52
C GLY A 70 -15.30 -9.06 23.16
N GLU A 71 -14.80 -10.30 23.13
CA GLU A 71 -15.57 -11.47 23.61
C GLU A 71 -14.77 -12.47 24.49
N THR A 72 -14.02 -11.98 25.49
CA THR A 72 -13.60 -12.82 26.63
C THR A 72 -13.92 -12.16 27.97
N GLU A 73 -15.21 -12.09 28.30
CA GLU A 73 -15.70 -12.06 29.70
C GLU A 73 -16.38 -13.40 30.05
#